data_AF-A0A645GAP9-F1
#
_entry.id   AF-A0A645GAP9-F1
#
_cell.length_a   1.000
_cell.length_b   1.000
_cell.length_c   1.000
_cell.angle_alpha   90.00
_cell.angle_beta   90.00
_cell.angle_gamma   90.00
#
_symmetry.space_group_name_H-M   'P 1'
#
loop_
_entity.id
_entity.type
_entity.pdbx_description
1 polymer ?
#
loop_
_entity_poly.entity_id
_entity_poly.type
_entity_poly.pdbx_seq_one_letter_code
_entity_poly.pdbx_strand_id
1 'polypeptide(L)' 'MVPLGETTESYRVQVWQGSVLLRTAMTSTAGFLYTPAMRAADGLTGGELLRFAVAQMSAAAGVGYASTIERVCT' A
#
# COMPACT_ATOMS: atom_id res chain seq x y z
N MET A 1 15.68 9.22 23.31
CA MET A 1 14.70 8.49 22.47
C MET A 1 13.79 7.72 23.41
N VAL A 2 12.47 7.90 23.33
CA VAL A 2 11.53 7.05 24.08
C VAL A 2 11.30 5.81 23.19
N PRO A 3 11.68 4.59 23.63
CA PRO A 3 11.47 3.41 22.81
C PRO A 3 9.99 3.04 22.89
N LEU A 4 9.22 3.42 21.87
CA LEU A 4 7.88 2.90 21.65
C LEU A 4 8.03 1.41 21.31
N GLY A 5 7.65 0.54 22.22
CA GLY A 5 7.69 -0.92 22.04
C GLY A 5 6.70 -1.42 21.00
N GLU A 6 6.85 -1.01 19.74
CA GLU A 6 6.19 -1.59 18.58
C GLU A 6 7.21 -2.52 17.90
N THR A 7 6.99 -3.83 17.99
CA THR A 7 7.96 -4.86 17.58
C THR A 7 8.26 -4.89 16.08
N THR A 8 7.42 -4.30 15.21
CA THR A 8 7.71 -4.05 13.79
C THR A 8 6.60 -3.13 13.25
N GLU A 9 6.96 -1.98 12.68
CA GLU A 9 6.00 -1.15 11.95
C GLU A 9 5.59 -1.89 10.67
N SER A 10 4.36 -2.40 10.62
CA SER A 10 3.82 -3.05 9.42
C SER A 10 2.79 -2.13 8.78
N TYR A 11 2.79 -2.06 7.45
CA TYR A 11 1.87 -1.22 6.68
C TYR A 11 1.16 -2.10 5.66
N ARG A 12 -0.16 -1.99 5.61
CA ARG A 12 -0.96 -2.57 4.53
C ARG A 12 -1.06 -1.55 3.41
N VAL A 13 -0.67 -1.96 2.21
CA VAL A 13 -0.83 -1.20 0.97
C VAL A 13 -1.90 -1.87 0.12
N GLN A 14 -2.92 -1.11 -0.27
CA GLN A 14 -3.93 -1.53 -1.22
C GLN A 14 -3.84 -0.69 -2.49
N VAL A 15 -3.82 -1.35 -3.64
CA VAL A 15 -3.80 -0.72 -4.96
C VAL A 15 -5.15 -0.93 -5.60
N TRP A 16 -5.80 0.19 -5.94
CA TRP A 16 -7.12 0.22 -6.54
C TRP A 16 -7.06 0.87 -7.92
N GLN A 17 -7.89 0.37 -8.83
CA GLN A 17 -8.22 1.03 -10.09
C GLN A 17 -9.72 1.34 -10.07
N GLY A 18 -10.07 2.61 -9.86
CA GLY A 18 -11.46 2.99 -9.58
C GLY A 18 -11.99 2.25 -8.34
N SER A 19 -12.99 1.39 -8.54
CA SER A 19 -13.60 0.57 -7.47
C SER A 19 -13.03 -0.86 -7.38
N VAL A 20 -12.10 -1.23 -8.27
CA VAL A 20 -11.52 -2.58 -8.30
C VAL A 20 -10.25 -2.61 -7.46
N LEU A 21 -10.21 -3.48 -6.45
CA LEU A 21 -8.99 -3.78 -5.70
C LEU A 21 -8.10 -4.71 -6.54
N LEU A 22 -6.99 -4.20 -7.03
CA LEU A 22 -6.02 -4.97 -7.80
C LEU A 22 -5.09 -5.78 -6.90
N ARG A 23 -4.59 -5.14 -5.84
CA ARG A 23 -3.58 -5.76 -4.97
C ARG A 23 -3.72 -5.34 -3.52
N THR A 24 -3.45 -6.28 -2.62
CA THR A 24 -3.12 -5.99 -1.23
C THR A 24 -1.71 -6.52 -0.95
N ALA A 25 -0.85 -5.69 -0.37
CA ALA A 25 0.51 -6.03 0.03
C ALA A 25 0.75 -5.58 1.48
N MET A 26 1.63 -6.28 2.18
CA MET A 26 2.13 -5.88 3.50
C MET A 26 3.60 -5.50 3.34
N THR A 27 4.01 -4.37 3.88
CA THR A 27 5.41 -3.92 3.93
C THR A 27 5.77 -3.55 5.35
N SER A 28 6.99 -3.85 5.77
CA SER A 28 7.52 -3.40 7.07
C SER A 28 8.48 -2.22 6.92
N THR A 29 8.48 -1.59 5.73
CA THR A 29 9.33 -0.46 5.40
C THR A 29 8.45 0.72 5.00
N ALA A 30 8.89 1.95 5.31
CA ALA A 30 8.19 3.19 4.95
C ALA A 30 8.10 3.46 3.42
N GLY A 31 8.48 2.49 2.59
CA GLY A 31 8.38 2.54 1.14
C GLY A 31 7.79 1.25 0.59
N PHE A 32 6.95 1.39 -0.44
CA PHE A 32 6.47 0.28 -1.25
C PHE A 32 6.67 0.63 -2.72
N LEU A 33 7.44 -0.22 -3.42
CA LEU A 33 7.65 -0.07 -4.85
C LEU A 33 6.72 -1.01 -5.60
N TYR A 34 5.78 -0.44 -6.34
CA TYR A 34 4.91 -1.20 -7.23
C TYR A 34 5.63 -1.47 -8.56
N THR A 35 6.34 -2.59 -8.61
CA THR A 35 7.26 -2.91 -9.71
C THR A 35 6.53 -3.16 -11.03
N PRO A 36 7.21 -3.05 -12.20
CA PRO A 36 6.61 -3.40 -13.49
C PRO A 36 6.05 -4.83 -13.55
N ALA A 37 6.74 -5.79 -12.93
CA ALA A 37 6.31 -7.18 -12.88
C ALA A 37 5.00 -7.35 -12.10
N MET A 38 4.83 -6.62 -10.99
CA MET A 38 3.59 -6.64 -10.22
C MET A 38 2.44 -6.03 -11.03
N ARG A 39 2.69 -4.87 -11.66
CA ARG A 39 1.73 -4.22 -12.56
C ARG A 39 1.25 -5.15 -13.68
N ALA A 40 2.18 -5.83 -14.34
CA ALA A 40 1.85 -6.80 -15.39
C ALA A 40 1.03 -7.99 -14.86
N ALA A 41 1.36 -8.49 -13.67
CA ALA A 41 0.60 -9.56 -13.01
C ALA A 41 -0.83 -9.12 -12.62
N ASP A 42 -1.00 -7.83 -12.29
CA ASP A 42 -2.30 -7.22 -11.98
C ASP A 42 -3.03 -6.72 -13.25
N GLY A 43 -2.50 -7.02 -14.45
CA GLY A 43 -3.13 -6.72 -15.74
C GLY A 43 -3.05 -5.25 -16.19
N LEU A 44 -2.17 -4.45 -15.57
CA LEU A 44 -1.99 -3.05 -15.91
C LEU A 44 -1.09 -2.88 -17.14
N THR A 45 -1.54 -2.05 -18.08
CA THR A 45 -0.83 -1.75 -19.32
C THR A 45 -0.20 -0.36 -19.33
N GLY A 46 -0.60 0.50 -18.38
CA GLY A 46 -0.08 1.87 -18.25
C GLY A 46 -1.04 2.89 -18.86
N GLY A 47 -1.16 4.04 -18.20
CA GLY A 47 -2.17 5.07 -18.45
C GLY A 47 -3.32 5.05 -17.44
N GLU A 48 -3.53 3.94 -16.74
CA GLU A 48 -4.56 3.81 -15.72
C GLU A 48 -4.30 4.68 -14.48
N LEU A 49 -5.34 5.35 -13.99
CA LEU A 49 -5.32 6.05 -12.70
C LEU A 49 -5.44 5.04 -11.56
N LEU A 50 -4.42 4.99 -10.71
CA LEU A 50 -4.36 4.09 -9.56
C LEU A 50 -4.49 4.87 -8.27
N ARG A 51 -5.29 4.33 -7.35
CA ARG A 51 -5.40 4.81 -5.98
C ARG A 51 -4.63 3.86 -5.06
N PHE A 52 -3.64 4.39 -4.36
CA PHE A 52 -2.89 3.69 -3.33
C PHE A 52 -3.42 4.09 -1.97
N ALA A 53 -3.87 3.12 -1.19
CA ALA A 53 -4.26 3.31 0.21
C ALA A 53 -3.26 2.60 1.11
N VAL A 54 -2.61 3.33 2.01
CA VAL A 54 -1.61 2.82 2.95
C VAL A 54 -2.11 3.02 4.37
N ALA A 55 -2.27 1.93 5.11
CA ALA A 55 -2.65 1.97 6.52
C ALA A 55 -1.57 1.32 7.38
N GLN A 56 -1.17 1.99 8.46
CA GLN A 56 -0.30 1.38 9.47
C GLN A 56 -1.10 0.31 10.22
N MET A 57 -0.53 -0.88 10.33
CA MET A 57 -1.06 -1.98 11.10
C MET A 57 -0.37 -1.95 12.46
N SER A 58 -1.11 -1.57 13.50
CA SER A 58 -0.65 -1.76 14.88
C SER A 58 -1.05 -3.15 15.34
N ALA A 59 -0.11 -3.88 15.94
CA ALA A 59 -0.40 -5.19 16.52
C ALA A 59 -1.39 -5.10 17.71
N ALA A 60 -1.46 -3.95 18.37
CA ALA A 60 -2.33 -3.71 19.52
C ALA A 60 -3.68 -3.06 19.16
N ALA A 61 -3.71 -2.19 18.15
CA ALA A 61 -4.89 -1.37 17.82
C ALA A 61 -5.56 -1.73 16.47
N GLY A 62 -4.96 -2.61 15.65
CA GLY A 62 -5.50 -2.99 14.34
C GLY A 62 -5.13 -2.03 13.21
N VAL A 63 -5.96 -1.95 12.16
CA VAL A 63 -5.77 -1.05 11.02
C VAL A 63 -5.93 0.40 11.49
N GLY A 64 -4.83 1.15 11.46
CA GLY A 64 -4.82 2.60 11.66
C GLY A 64 -5.41 3.37 10.47
N TYR A 65 -5.33 4.70 10.53
CA TYR A 65 -5.86 5.57 9.49
C TYR A 65 -5.16 5.29 8.13
N ALA A 66 -5.96 5.11 7.08
CA ALA A 66 -5.44 4.88 5.74
C ALA A 66 -5.14 6.23 5.06
N SER A 67 -3.87 6.48 4.74
CA SER A 67 -3.49 7.57 3.86
C SER A 67 -3.67 7.15 2.41
N THR A 68 -4.30 8.01 1.60
CA THR A 68 -4.58 7.72 0.19
C THR A 68 -3.83 8.68 -0.72
N ILE A 69 -3.27 8.16 -1.81
CA ILE A 69 -2.78 8.96 -2.94
C ILE A 69 -3.24 8.39 -4.27
N GLU A 70 -3.53 9.26 -5.23
CA GLU A 70 -3.88 8.88 -6.60
C GLU A 70 -2.71 9.21 -7.55
N ARG A 71 -2.32 8.26 -8.38
CA ARG A 71 -1.24 8.42 -9.37
C ARG A 71 -1.57 7.69 -10.66
N VAL A 72 -1.29 8.33 -11.78
CA VAL A 72 -1.33 7.69 -13.09
C VAL A 72 -0.14 6.75 -13.21
N CYS A 73 -0.40 5.52 -13.67
CA CYS A 73 0.63 4.54 -13.97
C CYS A 73 1.28 4.88 -15.32
N THR A 74 2.24 5.79 -15.34
CA THR A 74 3.14 6.00 -16.49
C THR A 74 4.21 4.91 -16.56
#